data_AF-A0A3R6PG95-F1
#
_entry.id   AF-A0A3R6PG95-F1
#
_cell.length_a   1.000
_cell.length_b   1.000
_cell.length_c   1.000
_cell.angle_alpha   90.00
_cell.angle_beta   90.00
_cell.angle_gamma   90.00
#
_symmetry.space_group_name_H-M   'P 1'
#
loop_
_entity.id
_entity.type
_entity.pdbx_description
1 polymer ?
#
loop_
_entity_poly.entity_id
_entity_poly.type
_entity_poly.pdbx_seq_one_letter_code
_entity_poly.pdbx_strand_id
1 'polypeptide(L)'
;MINDDKPLLRITQEGVFAYGTPWDGKHRLSTNISAPLAGICILRRGNDNSIRMITAREACPMLLQQCYRPIDAGVLAVTVMVLEELKKKTNFYELFCNISQEAVEVAYNGMKQE
;
A
#
# COMPACT_ATOMS: atom_id res chain seq x y z
N MET A 1 -0.91 8.76 12.14
CA MET A 1 -0.98 7.41 11.57
C MET A 1 -2.45 7.07 11.37
N ILE A 2 -2.87 6.57 10.19
CA ILE A 2 -4.26 6.15 9.98
C ILE A 2 -4.46 4.74 10.54
N ASN A 3 -3.58 3.80 10.17
CA ASN A 3 -3.51 2.44 10.70
C ASN A 3 -2.11 1.86 10.39
N ASP A 4 -1.55 1.09 11.32
CA ASP A 4 -0.18 0.56 11.25
C ASP A 4 -0.07 -0.90 10.77
N ASP A 5 -1.19 -1.63 10.59
CA ASP A 5 -1.19 -3.07 10.26
C ASP A 5 -2.30 -3.45 9.26
N LYS A 6 -3.54 -3.35 9.73
CA LYS A 6 -4.88 -3.56 9.15
C LYS A 6 -5.60 -2.46 8.37
N PRO A 7 -5.05 -1.61 7.47
CA PRO A 7 -5.86 -0.57 6.85
C PRO A 7 -6.94 -1.16 5.91
N LEU A 8 -8.08 -0.49 5.81
CA LEU A 8 -9.08 -0.77 4.77
C LEU A 8 -8.93 0.21 3.62
N LEU A 9 -8.97 -0.32 2.40
CA LEU A 9 -9.02 0.50 1.18
C LEU A 9 -10.44 0.47 0.61
N ARG A 10 -11.00 1.65 0.35
CA ARG A 10 -12.26 1.81 -0.37
C ARG A 10 -11.95 2.37 -1.75
N ILE A 11 -12.42 1.67 -2.78
CA ILE A 11 -12.28 2.07 -4.18
C ILE A 11 -13.62 2.65 -4.63
N THR A 12 -13.61 3.90 -5.09
CA THR A 12 -14.79 4.60 -5.60
C THR A 12 -14.52 5.18 -6.98
N GLN A 13 -15.52 5.82 -7.59
CA GLN A 13 -15.33 6.55 -8.83
C GLN A 13 -14.36 7.73 -8.64
N GLU A 14 -14.46 8.43 -7.52
CA GLU A 14 -13.67 9.61 -7.15
C GLU A 14 -12.21 9.31 -6.82
N GLY A 15 -11.89 8.08 -6.41
CA GLY A 15 -10.52 7.70 -6.09
C GLY A 15 -10.43 6.49 -5.16
N VAL A 16 -9.26 6.32 -4.56
CA VAL A 16 -9.01 5.30 -3.54
C VAL A 16 -8.76 6.00 -2.22
N PHE A 17 -9.37 5.49 -1.15
CA PHE A 17 -9.28 6.06 0.19
C PHE A 17 -8.84 4.99 1.19
N ALA A 18 -7.90 5.35 2.06
CA ALA A 18 -7.45 4.52 3.16
C ALA A 18 -8.17 4.90 4.46
N TYR A 19 -8.58 3.89 5.23
CA TYR A 19 -9.32 4.04 6.48
C TYR A 19 -8.59 3.39 7.64
N GLY A 20 -8.73 4.00 8.81
CA GLY A 20 -8.40 3.38 10.09
C GLY A 20 -9.27 2.14 10.34
N THR A 21 -8.76 1.19 11.11
CA THR A 21 -9.52 0.04 11.60
C THR A 21 -9.12 -0.29 13.04
N PRO A 22 -9.96 -1.03 13.78
CA PRO A 22 -9.59 -1.56 15.09
C PRO A 22 -8.47 -2.62 15.07
N TRP A 23 -8.02 -3.05 13.88
CA TRP A 23 -6.90 -3.97 13.70
C TRP A 23 -5.62 -3.18 13.45
N ASP A 24 -5.11 -2.51 14.46
CA ASP A 24 -4.01 -1.54 14.38
C ASP A 24 -2.73 -2.01 15.10
N GLY A 25 -2.56 -3.33 15.14
CA GLY A 25 -1.36 -3.98 15.64
C GLY A 25 -1.16 -3.89 17.16
N LYS A 26 0.03 -4.29 17.60
CA LYS A 26 0.40 -4.32 19.04
C LYS A 26 0.42 -2.93 19.66
N HIS A 27 0.79 -1.92 18.88
CA HIS A 27 1.02 -0.56 19.36
C HIS A 27 -0.25 0.29 19.37
N ARG A 28 -1.37 -0.23 18.83
CA ARG A 28 -2.66 0.45 18.76
C ARG A 28 -2.59 1.85 18.15
N LEU A 29 -1.85 1.94 17.04
CA LEU A 29 -1.59 3.19 16.34
C LEU A 29 -2.60 3.36 15.21
N SER A 30 -3.82 3.74 15.55
CA SER A 30 -4.83 4.14 14.58
C SER A 30 -5.56 5.41 14.98
N THR A 31 -6.17 6.03 13.99
CA THR A 31 -7.12 7.12 14.19
C THR A 31 -8.30 6.85 13.27
N ASN A 32 -9.53 7.02 13.78
CA ASN A 32 -10.75 6.80 13.01
C ASN A 32 -10.99 7.96 12.03
N ILE A 33 -10.11 8.06 11.03
CA ILE A 33 -10.14 9.02 9.94
C ILE A 33 -9.87 8.29 8.62
N SER A 34 -10.08 9.00 7.52
CA SER A 34 -9.74 8.54 6.18
C SER A 34 -8.92 9.57 5.42
N ALA A 35 -8.10 9.13 4.49
CA ALA A 35 -7.40 10.00 3.55
C ALA A 35 -7.38 9.41 2.14
N PRO A 36 -7.31 10.26 1.09
CA PRO A 36 -7.01 9.80 -0.27
C PRO A 36 -5.68 9.04 -0.31
N LEU A 37 -5.64 7.94 -1.06
CA LEU A 37 -4.45 7.14 -1.26
C LEU A 37 -3.64 7.70 -2.44
N ALA A 38 -2.49 8.30 -2.15
CA ALA A 38 -1.60 8.87 -3.17
C ALA A 38 -0.74 7.81 -3.90
N GLY A 39 -0.44 6.69 -3.24
CA GLY A 39 0.37 5.61 -3.79
C GLY A 39 0.62 4.50 -2.78
N ILE A 40 1.09 3.35 -3.27
CA ILE A 40 1.49 2.20 -2.46
C ILE A 40 2.98 1.94 -2.67
N CYS A 41 3.76 1.87 -1.59
CA CYS A 41 5.18 1.58 -1.62
C CYS A 41 5.49 0.22 -1.02
N ILE A 42 6.19 -0.62 -1.78
CA ILE A 42 6.68 -1.92 -1.33
C ILE A 42 8.09 -1.72 -0.78
N LEU A 43 8.27 -2.04 0.50
CA LEU A 43 9.57 -1.96 1.15
C LEU A 43 10.39 -3.22 0.88
N ARG A 44 11.65 -3.01 0.49
CA ARG A 44 12.68 -4.04 0.31
C ARG A 44 13.91 -3.65 1.12
N ARG A 45 14.54 -4.63 1.74
CA ARG A 45 15.84 -4.41 2.38
C ARG A 45 16.91 -4.24 1.30
N GLY A 46 17.66 -3.15 1.37
CA GLY A 46 18.80 -2.86 0.50
C GLY A 46 20.02 -2.44 1.31
N ASN A 47 21.21 -2.49 0.68
CA ASN A 47 22.40 -1.84 1.23
C ASN A 47 22.36 -0.34 0.96
N ASP A 48 21.89 0.04 -0.23
CA ASP A 48 21.74 1.41 -0.69
C ASP A 48 20.27 1.81 -0.75
N ASN A 49 20.01 3.10 -0.56
CA ASN A 49 18.67 3.67 -0.58
C ASN A 49 18.28 4.05 -2.02
N SER A 50 17.22 3.46 -2.55
CA SER A 50 16.70 3.82 -3.88
C SER A 50 15.21 3.57 -3.98
N ILE A 51 14.52 4.46 -4.68
CA ILE A 51 13.08 4.34 -4.96
C ILE A 51 12.84 4.43 -6.45
N ARG A 52 11.89 3.62 -6.94
CA ARG A 52 11.43 3.68 -8.32
C ARG A 52 9.93 3.46 -8.40
N MET A 53 9.30 4.04 -9.41
CA MET A 53 7.96 3.63 -9.82
C MET A 53 8.02 2.21 -10.38
N ILE A 54 7.03 1.40 -10.04
CA ILE A 54 6.87 0.04 -10.56
C ILE A 54 5.52 -0.10 -11.24
N THR A 55 5.43 -1.04 -12.17
CA THR A 55 4.16 -1.36 -12.80
C THR A 55 3.22 -2.05 -11.82
N ALA A 56 1.92 -1.90 -12.05
CA ALA A 56 0.89 -2.66 -11.35
C ALA A 56 1.11 -4.19 -11.43
N ARG A 57 1.74 -4.67 -12.51
CA ARG A 57 2.12 -6.08 -12.69
C ARG A 57 3.23 -6.50 -11.72
N GLU A 58 4.26 -5.68 -11.56
CA GLU A 58 5.35 -5.92 -10.60
C GLU A 58 4.84 -5.90 -9.14
N ALA A 59 3.88 -5.02 -8.81
CA ALA A 59 3.31 -4.93 -7.47
C ALA A 59 2.37 -6.11 -7.13
N CYS A 60 1.81 -6.77 -8.14
CA CYS A 60 0.70 -7.72 -8.00
C CYS A 60 0.96 -8.89 -7.03
N PRO A 61 2.13 -9.56 -7.04
CA PRO A 61 2.42 -10.64 -6.10
C PRO A 61 2.37 -10.19 -4.64
N MET A 62 2.93 -9.01 -4.35
CA MET A 62 2.94 -8.45 -3.00
C MET A 62 1.54 -8.04 -2.55
N LEU A 63 0.76 -7.40 -3.43
CA LEU A 63 -0.63 -7.03 -3.12
C LEU A 63 -1.47 -8.27 -2.78
N LEU A 64 -1.38 -9.33 -3.58
CA LEU A 64 -2.11 -10.58 -3.33
C LEU A 64 -1.70 -11.24 -2.01
N GLN A 65 -0.44 -11.12 -1.60
CA GLN A 65 0.05 -11.65 -0.32
C GLN A 65 -0.41 -10.82 0.88
N GLN A 66 -0.53 -9.49 0.73
CA GLN A 66 -0.87 -8.57 1.81
C GLN A 66 -2.37 -8.35 1.97
N CYS A 67 -3.17 -8.72 0.98
CA CYS A 67 -4.63 -8.65 1.05
C CYS A 67 -5.25 -9.92 1.64
N TYR A 68 -6.51 -9.80 2.06
CA TYR A 68 -7.32 -10.95 2.47
C TYR A 68 -7.41 -11.96 1.33
N ARG A 69 -6.97 -13.20 1.59
CA ARG A 69 -6.97 -14.30 0.63
C ARG A 69 -7.96 -15.38 1.08
N PRO A 70 -9.22 -15.34 0.60
CA PRO A 70 -10.21 -16.36 0.92
C PRO A 70 -9.85 -17.71 0.30
N ILE A 71 -10.29 -18.79 0.96
CA ILE A 71 -10.16 -20.16 0.45
C ILE A 71 -11.18 -20.41 -0.68
N ASP A 72 -12.36 -19.81 -0.56
CA ASP A 72 -13.40 -19.90 -1.59
C ASP A 72 -12.94 -19.23 -2.88
N ALA A 73 -13.00 -19.97 -3.99
CA ALA A 73 -12.53 -19.51 -5.29
C ALA A 73 -13.39 -18.36 -5.85
N GLY A 74 -14.69 -18.33 -5.56
CA GLY A 74 -15.58 -17.25 -5.97
C GLY A 74 -15.25 -15.95 -5.27
N VAL A 75 -15.05 -15.99 -3.96
CA VAL A 75 -14.63 -14.80 -3.18
C VAL A 75 -13.21 -14.36 -3.58
N LEU A 76 -12.30 -15.31 -3.85
CA LEU A 76 -10.95 -14.98 -4.33
C LEU A 76 -11.00 -14.23 -5.67
N ALA A 77 -11.87 -14.65 -6.59
CA ALA A 77 -12.08 -13.94 -7.85
C ALA A 77 -12.54 -12.49 -7.62
N VAL A 78 -13.43 -12.26 -6.64
CA VAL A 78 -13.84 -10.90 -6.25
C VAL A 78 -12.66 -10.09 -5.70
N THR A 79 -11.82 -10.67 -4.83
CA THR A 79 -10.60 -10.02 -4.34
C THR A 79 -9.68 -9.60 -5.49
N VAL A 80 -9.48 -10.49 -6.48
CA VAL A 80 -8.68 -10.17 -7.67
C VAL A 80 -9.29 -9.02 -8.47
N MET A 81 -10.61 -9.02 -8.69
CA MET A 81 -11.30 -7.91 -9.39
C MET A 81 -11.11 -6.56 -8.67
N VAL A 82 -11.21 -6.54 -7.34
CA VAL A 82 -10.96 -5.34 -6.52
C VAL A 82 -9.52 -4.86 -6.69
N LEU A 83 -8.55 -5.79 -6.70
CA LEU A 83 -7.15 -5.45 -6.95
C LEU A 83 -6.90 -4.92 -8.38
N GLU A 84 -7.62 -5.41 -9.39
CA GLU A 84 -7.56 -4.83 -10.74
C GLU A 84 -8.03 -3.37 -10.76
N GLU A 85 -9.10 -3.04 -10.04
CA GLU A 85 -9.57 -1.66 -9.94
C GLU A 85 -8.61 -0.76 -9.16
N LEU A 86 -8.00 -1.27 -8.09
CA LEU A 86 -6.98 -0.56 -7.32
C LEU A 86 -5.79 -0.21 -8.23
N LYS A 87 -5.34 -1.18 -9.02
CA LYS A 87 -4.19 -1.05 -9.92
C LYS A 87 -4.36 0.04 -10.98
N LYS A 88 -5.60 0.35 -11.38
CA LYS A 88 -5.90 1.41 -12.35
C LYS A 88 -5.88 2.82 -11.76
N LYS A 89 -6.01 2.95 -10.43
CA LYS A 89 -6.26 4.22 -9.74
C LYS A 89 -5.14 4.60 -8.76
N THR A 90 -4.05 3.84 -8.70
CA THR A 90 -3.00 4.02 -7.69
C THR A 90 -1.61 3.85 -8.30
N ASN A 91 -0.70 4.74 -7.93
CA ASN A 91 0.71 4.62 -8.29
C ASN A 91 1.41 3.63 -7.36
N PHE A 92 2.34 2.86 -7.90
CA PHE A 92 3.10 1.87 -7.15
C PHE A 92 4.58 2.19 -7.17
N TYR A 93 5.23 1.98 -6.03
CA TYR A 93 6.64 2.24 -5.84
C TYR A 93 7.31 1.03 -5.18
N GLU A 94 8.60 0.86 -5.45
CA GLU A 94 9.46 -0.05 -4.71
C GLU A 94 10.60 0.76 -4.12
N LEU A 95 10.78 0.65 -2.81
CA LEU A 95 11.86 1.29 -2.05
C LEU A 95 12.81 0.20 -1.55
N PHE A 96 14.05 0.23 -2.00
CA PHE A 96 15.16 -0.44 -1.33
C PHE A 96 15.69 0.50 -0.26
N CYS A 97 15.72 0.06 1.00
CA CYS A 97 16.18 0.90 2.10
C CYS A 97 17.04 0.15 3.11
N ASN A 98 17.96 0.91 3.72
CA ASN A 98 18.68 0.55 4.93
C ASN A 98 18.08 1.30 6.15
N ILE A 99 18.78 1.31 7.30
CA ILE A 99 18.26 1.90 8.55
C ILE A 99 18.54 3.41 8.71
N SER A 100 19.21 4.03 7.73
CA SER A 100 19.62 5.44 7.82
C SER A 100 18.45 6.40 7.60
N GLN A 101 18.61 7.64 8.06
CA GLN A 101 17.64 8.72 7.84
C GLN A 101 17.45 9.03 6.34
N GLU A 102 18.49 8.82 5.52
CA GLU A 102 18.43 9.01 4.06
C GLU A 102 17.34 8.15 3.42
N ALA A 103 17.05 6.95 3.94
CA ALA A 103 15.95 6.11 3.46
C ALA A 103 14.60 6.83 3.52
N VAL A 104 14.37 7.62 4.57
CA VAL A 104 13.14 8.40 4.78
C VAL A 104 13.05 9.53 3.76
N GLU A 105 14.17 10.20 3.51
CA GLU A 105 14.26 11.30 2.54
C GLU A 105 14.05 10.81 1.11
N VAL A 106 14.66 9.67 0.75
CA VAL A 106 14.46 9.02 -0.55
C VAL A 106 12.99 8.63 -0.74
N ALA A 107 12.37 8.02 0.26
CA ALA A 107 10.95 7.66 0.21
C ALA A 107 10.05 8.88 0.03
N TYR A 108 10.23 9.92 0.87
CA TYR A 108 9.43 11.13 0.82
C TYR A 108 9.57 11.86 -0.52
N ASN A 109 10.80 12.08 -0.98
CA ASN A 109 11.05 12.80 -2.23
C ASN A 109 10.63 12.00 -3.46
N GLY A 110 10.69 10.67 -3.44
CA GLY A 110 10.25 9.84 -4.57
C GLY A 110 8.73 9.65 -4.65
N MET A 111 8.01 9.81 -3.54
CA MET A 111 6.56 9.62 -3.49
C MET A 111 5.75 10.91 -3.42
N LYS A 112 6.36 12.05 -3.09
CA LYS A 112 5.66 13.34 -3.14
C LYS A 112 5.23 13.60 -4.60
N GLN A 113 3.95 13.92 -4.78
CA GLN A 113 3.45 14.47 -6.04
C GLN A 113 3.75 15.97 -6.02
N GLU A 114 4.13 16.55 -7.17
CA GLU A 114 4.25 18.02 -7.31
C GLU A 114 2.89 18.71 -7.17
#